data_AF-A0A7V2UMT1-F1
#
_entry.id   AF-A0A7V2UMT1-F1
#
_cell.length_a   1.000
_cell.length_b   1.000
_cell.length_c   1.000
_cell.angle_alpha   90.00
_cell.angle_beta   90.00
_cell.angle_gamma   90.00
#
_symmetry.space_group_name_H-M   'P 1'
#
loop_
_entity.id
_entity.type
_entity.pdbx_description
1 polymer ?
#
loop_
_entity_poly.entity_id
_entity_poly.type
_entity_poly.pdbx_seq_one_letter_code
_entity_poly.pdbx_strand_id
1 'polypeptide(L)'
;MDTVLTPAAVDFSGQSLGRIAVDLPGATAVLRRLKLDFCCGGHVTLQEACAAKGLDLAAVRQELEELAQEAPEPQLSAPSGELIEHILTRYHEVHRVQLPELIRMAR
;
A
#
# COMPACT_ATOMS: atom_id res chain seq x y z
N MET A 1 6.34 -38.65 -9.89
CA MET A 1 7.35 -37.65 -9.50
C MET A 1 6.72 -36.30 -9.76
N ASP A 2 5.74 -35.99 -8.92
CA ASP A 2 4.85 -34.85 -9.12
C ASP A 2 5.52 -33.62 -8.55
N THR A 3 6.04 -32.80 -9.45
CA THR A 3 6.64 -31.50 -9.15
C THR A 3 5.55 -30.63 -8.53
N VAL A 4 5.62 -30.45 -7.21
CA VAL A 4 4.83 -29.46 -6.49
C VAL A 4 5.24 -28.09 -7.02
N LEU A 5 4.31 -27.44 -7.71
CA LEU A 5 4.44 -26.05 -8.09
C LEU A 5 4.29 -25.22 -6.80
N THR A 6 5.40 -24.88 -6.16
CA THR A 6 5.43 -23.80 -5.17
C THR A 6 4.87 -22.55 -5.86
N PRO A 7 3.86 -21.84 -5.30
CA PRO A 7 3.44 -20.57 -5.87
C PRO A 7 4.68 -19.68 -5.90
N ALA A 8 5.04 -19.19 -7.09
CA ALA A 8 6.18 -18.32 -7.27
C ALA A 8 6.03 -17.15 -6.27
N ALA A 9 6.97 -17.04 -5.33
CA ALA A 9 6.99 -15.95 -4.36
C ALA A 9 6.92 -14.63 -5.15
N VAL A 10 5.90 -13.81 -4.84
CA VAL A 10 5.76 -12.51 -5.46
C VAL A 10 6.94 -11.66 -4.97
N ASP A 11 7.93 -11.45 -5.83
CA ASP A 11 9.07 -10.61 -5.47
C ASP A 11 8.70 -9.13 -5.58
N PHE A 12 8.62 -8.47 -4.43
CA PHE A 12 8.34 -7.04 -4.33
C PHE A 12 9.61 -6.17 -4.45
N SER A 13 10.81 -6.75 -4.41
CA SER A 13 12.07 -6.01 -4.24
C SER A 13 12.29 -4.94 -5.33
N GLY A 14 12.04 -5.31 -6.59
CA GLY A 14 12.15 -4.41 -7.74
C GLY A 14 10.88 -3.62 -8.07
N GLN A 15 9.79 -3.82 -7.33
CA GLN A 15 8.54 -3.08 -7.58
C GLN A 15 8.60 -1.70 -6.93
N SER A 16 7.96 -0.72 -7.56
CA SER A 16 7.85 0.62 -6.99
C SER A 16 6.90 0.64 -5.81
N LEU A 17 7.19 1.48 -4.80
CA LEU A 17 6.35 1.60 -3.61
C LEU A 17 4.89 1.95 -3.95
N GLY A 18 4.68 2.78 -4.97
CA GLY A 18 3.35 3.16 -5.44
C GLY A 18 2.60 2.01 -6.09
N ARG A 19 3.29 1.13 -6.82
CA ARG A 19 2.70 -0.08 -7.39
C ARG A 19 2.26 -1.04 -6.29
N ILE A 20 3.15 -1.29 -5.31
CA ILE A 20 2.84 -2.13 -4.15
C ILE A 20 1.63 -1.57 -3.38
N ALA A 21 1.57 -0.25 -3.18
CA ALA A 21 0.46 0.40 -2.47
C ALA A 21 -0.91 0.25 -3.17
N VAL A 22 -0.92 0.13 -4.51
CA VAL A 22 -2.15 -0.01 -5.31
C VAL A 22 -2.55 -1.47 -5.47
N ASP A 23 -1.59 -2.34 -5.74
CA ASP A 23 -1.85 -3.73 -6.12
C ASP A 23 -2.03 -4.65 -4.89
N LEU A 24 -1.49 -4.29 -3.72
CA LEU A 24 -1.58 -5.09 -2.49
C LEU A 24 -2.46 -4.40 -1.42
N PRO A 25 -3.72 -4.86 -1.22
CA PRO A 25 -4.56 -4.38 -0.15
C PRO A 25 -3.87 -4.44 1.22
N GLY A 26 -3.90 -3.33 1.96
CA GLY A 26 -3.24 -3.22 3.26
C GLY A 26 -1.77 -2.77 3.23
N ALA A 27 -1.10 -2.80 2.07
CA ALA A 27 0.32 -2.45 1.99
C ALA A 27 0.62 -1.02 2.46
N THR A 28 -0.30 -0.08 2.24
CA THR A 28 -0.14 1.31 2.69
C THR A 28 0.05 1.43 4.21
N ALA A 29 -0.51 0.50 5.01
CA ALA A 29 -0.31 0.47 6.45
C ALA A 29 1.13 0.03 6.82
N VAL A 30 1.63 -1.02 6.16
CA VAL A 30 3.00 -1.54 6.31
C VAL A 30 4.01 -0.46 5.93
N LEU A 31 3.88 0.08 4.71
CA LEU A 31 4.78 1.10 4.18
C LEU A 31 4.80 2.36 5.06
N ARG A 32 3.63 2.82 5.52
CA ARG A 32 3.54 3.98 6.43
C ARG A 32 4.21 3.71 7.78
N ARG A 33 4.05 2.51 8.36
CA ARG A 33 4.68 2.12 9.64
C ARG A 33 6.21 2.11 9.52
N LEU A 34 6.73 1.63 8.39
CA LEU A 34 8.15 1.64 8.03
C LEU A 34 8.65 3.00 7.53
N LYS A 35 7.76 4.00 7.48
CA LYS A 35 8.01 5.36 6.98
C LYS A 35 8.46 5.41 5.51
N LEU A 36 8.16 4.40 4.71
CA LEU A 36 8.45 4.36 3.27
C LEU A 36 7.47 5.28 2.53
N ASP A 37 8.00 6.23 1.75
CA ASP A 37 7.19 7.26 1.07
C ASP A 37 6.61 6.71 -0.24
N PHE A 38 5.47 6.04 -0.15
CA PHE A 38 4.74 5.52 -1.30
C PHE A 38 3.82 6.56 -1.96
N CYS A 39 3.54 7.69 -1.30
CA CYS A 39 2.60 8.69 -1.77
C CYS A 39 3.25 9.68 -2.74
N CYS A 40 4.37 10.30 -2.34
CA CYS A 40 5.09 11.28 -3.17
C CYS A 40 6.28 10.61 -3.87
N GLY A 41 7.00 9.75 -3.15
CA GLY A 41 8.14 8.98 -3.62
C GLY A 41 7.80 7.62 -4.26
N GLY A 42 6.53 7.38 -4.63
CA GLY A 42 6.04 6.06 -5.05
C GLY A 42 6.70 5.43 -6.28
N HIS A 43 7.54 6.16 -7.01
CA HIS A 43 8.30 5.64 -8.15
C HIS A 43 9.57 4.88 -7.74
N VAL A 44 10.07 5.09 -6.52
CA VAL A 44 11.25 4.41 -5.98
C VAL A 44 10.93 2.95 -5.69
N THR A 45 11.86 2.05 -5.95
CA THR A 45 11.68 0.62 -5.67
C THR A 45 11.72 0.31 -4.17
N LEU A 46 11.12 -0.81 -3.77
CA LEU A 46 11.20 -1.28 -2.39
C LEU A 46 12.66 -1.42 -1.93
N GLN A 47 13.52 -1.99 -2.77
CA GLN A 47 14.94 -2.14 -2.51
C GLN A 47 15.66 -0.81 -2.27
N GLU A 48 15.48 0.17 -3.16
CA GLU A 48 16.10 1.50 -3.01
C GLU A 48 15.62 2.21 -1.76
N ALA A 49 14.31 2.16 -1.48
CA ALA A 49 13.73 2.81 -0.33
C ALA A 49 14.16 2.16 1.00
N CYS A 50 14.31 0.83 1.03
CA CYS A 50 14.87 0.12 2.19
C CYS A 50 16.34 0.49 2.41
N ALA A 51 17.15 0.49 1.34
CA ALA A 51 18.55 0.87 1.41
C ALA A 51 18.73 2.31 1.93
N ALA A 52 17.95 3.26 1.42
CA ALA A 52 17.98 4.66 1.85
C ALA A 52 17.61 4.86 3.34
N LYS A 53 16.85 3.94 3.93
CA LYS A 53 16.42 4.00 5.34
C LYS A 53 17.18 3.05 6.27
N GLY A 54 18.08 2.23 5.74
CA GLY A 54 18.75 1.18 6.52
C GLY A 54 17.80 0.10 7.03
N LEU A 55 16.74 -0.21 6.29
CA LEU A 55 15.81 -1.30 6.60
C LEU A 55 16.31 -2.62 6.00
N ASP A 56 16.07 -3.72 6.71
CA ASP A 56 16.31 -5.06 6.17
C ASP A 56 15.27 -5.39 5.09
N LEU A 57 15.71 -5.40 3.84
CA LEU A 57 14.88 -5.72 2.68
C LEU A 57 14.22 -7.09 2.81
N ALA A 58 14.91 -8.09 3.36
CA ALA A 58 14.37 -9.45 3.46
C ALA A 58 13.18 -9.49 4.43
N ALA A 59 13.31 -8.83 5.59
CA ALA A 59 12.23 -8.73 6.57
C ALA A 59 11.02 -7.95 6.02
N VAL A 60 11.24 -6.84 5.32
CA VAL A 60 10.15 -6.06 4.72
C VAL A 60 9.44 -6.85 3.62
N ARG A 61 10.20 -7.58 2.78
CA ARG A 61 9.62 -8.42 1.73
C ARG A 61 8.77 -9.52 2.34
N GLN A 62 9.26 -10.20 3.36
CA GLN A 62 8.51 -11.26 4.04
C GLN A 62 7.17 -10.74 4.60
N GLU A 63 7.17 -9.57 5.23
CA GLU A 63 5.93 -8.98 5.75
C GLU A 63 4.91 -8.67 4.63
N LEU A 64 5.37 -8.20 3.47
CA LEU A 64 4.51 -7.96 2.31
C LEU A 64 4.01 -9.27 1.67
N GLU A 65 4.83 -10.32 1.66
CA GLU A 65 4.46 -11.65 1.18
C GLU A 65 3.39 -12.30 2.08
N GLU A 66 3.54 -12.18 3.41
CA GLU A 66 2.53 -12.65 4.39
C GLU A 66 1.21 -11.88 4.20
N LEU A 67 1.27 -10.56 4.06
CA LEU A 67 0.09 -9.75 3.78
C LEU A 67 -0.60 -10.16 2.46
N ALA A 68 0.16 -10.48 1.42
CA ALA A 68 -0.38 -10.89 0.13
C ALA A 68 -1.10 -12.24 0.17
N GLN A 69 -0.75 -13.13 1.11
CA GLN A 69 -1.46 -14.40 1.32
C GLN A 69 -2.83 -14.21 1.96
N GLU A 70 -2.97 -13.18 2.80
CA GLU A 70 -4.21 -12.86 3.51
C GLU A 70 -5.08 -11.85 2.76
N ALA A 71 -4.51 -11.15 1.78
CA ALA A 71 -5.18 -10.07 1.07
C ALA A 71 -6.31 -10.61 0.17
N PRO A 72 -7.52 -9.99 0.21
CA PRO A 72 -8.53 -10.25 -0.80
C PRO A 72 -8.03 -9.77 -2.17
N GLU A 73 -8.61 -10.31 -3.24
CA GLU A 73 -8.23 -9.85 -4.58
C GLU A 73 -8.49 -8.35 -4.75
N PRO A 74 -7.53 -7.60 -5.34
CA PRO A 74 -7.67 -6.17 -5.50
C PRO A 74 -8.80 -5.85 -6.49
N GLN A 75 -9.79 -5.08 -6.05
CA GLN A 75 -10.88 -4.58 -6.90
C GLN A 75 -10.38 -3.39 -7.74
N LEU A 76 -9.60 -3.67 -8.78
CA LEU A 76 -8.92 -2.65 -9.60
C LEU A 76 -9.74 -2.09 -10.76
N SER A 77 -11.03 -2.42 -10.90
CA SER A 77 -11.78 -2.15 -12.14
C SER A 77 -13.07 -1.31 -12.01
N ALA A 78 -13.19 -0.43 -11.02
CA ALA A 78 -14.33 0.49 -11.00
C ALA A 78 -14.22 1.47 -12.19
N PRO A 79 -15.29 1.69 -12.98
CA PRO A 79 -15.34 2.76 -13.97
C PRO A 79 -14.98 4.10 -13.34
N SER A 80 -14.31 4.99 -14.10
CA SER A 80 -13.81 6.26 -13.56
C SER A 80 -14.89 7.10 -12.87
N GLY A 81 -16.14 7.06 -13.36
CA GLY A 81 -17.27 7.76 -12.72
C GLY A 81 -17.58 7.24 -11.31
N GLU A 82 -17.60 5.92 -11.13
CA GLU A 82 -17.83 5.29 -9.82
C GLU A 82 -16.68 5.55 -8.86
N LEU A 83 -15.43 5.53 -9.36
CA LEU A 83 -14.26 5.87 -8.55
C LEU A 83 -14.29 7.34 -8.09
N ILE A 84 -14.65 8.27 -8.98
CA ILE A 84 -14.79 9.69 -8.63
C ILE A 84 -15.85 9.86 -7.54
N GLU A 85 -17.03 9.27 -7.72
CA GLU A 85 -18.12 9.37 -6.75
C GLU A 85 -17.73 8.79 -5.39
N HIS A 86 -17.03 7.64 -5.40
CA HIS A 86 -16.48 7.05 -4.19
C HIS A 86 -15.48 7.98 -3.51
N ILE A 87 -14.58 8.62 -4.26
CA ILE A 87 -13.58 9.54 -3.68
C ILE A 87 -14.26 10.73 -3.02
N LEU A 88 -15.28 11.30 -3.68
CA LEU A 88 -16.03 12.45 -3.15
C LEU A 88 -16.76 12.10 -1.86
N THR A 89 -17.56 11.03 -1.87
CA THR A 89 -18.42 10.67 -0.75
C THR A 89 -17.65 10.05 0.41
N ARG A 90 -16.75 9.09 0.13
CA ARG A 90 -16.04 8.35 1.19
C ARG A 90 -14.91 9.14 1.84
N TYR A 91 -14.26 10.05 1.11
CA TYR A 91 -13.09 10.77 1.62
C TYR A 91 -13.30 12.28 1.70
N HIS A 92 -13.70 12.96 0.62
CA HIS A 92 -13.80 14.43 0.64
C HIS A 92 -14.85 14.93 1.63
N GLU A 93 -16.08 14.41 1.57
CA GLU A 93 -17.15 14.80 2.49
C GLU A 93 -16.82 14.45 3.94
N VAL A 94 -16.32 13.24 4.18
CA VAL A 94 -15.90 12.79 5.51
C VAL A 94 -14.83 13.71 6.10
N HIS A 95 -13.79 14.07 5.33
CA HIS A 95 -12.75 14.99 5.82
C HIS A 95 -13.25 16.41 6.06
N ARG A 96 -14.19 16.93 5.24
CA ARG A 96 -14.82 18.24 5.46
C ARG A 96 -15.58 18.31 6.78
N VAL A 97 -16.11 17.18 7.26
CA VAL A 97 -16.77 17.08 8.57
C VAL A 97 -15.76 16.85 9.70
N GLN A 98 -14.79 15.96 9.51
CA GLN A 98 -13.84 15.56 10.56
C GLN A 98 -12.81 16.64 10.89
N LEU A 99 -12.24 17.32 9.88
CA LEU A 99 -11.14 18.26 10.11
C LEU A 99 -11.53 19.48 10.98
N PRO A 100 -12.70 20.12 10.80
CA PRO A 100 -13.14 21.18 11.70
C PRO A 100 -13.22 20.75 13.17
N GLU A 101 -13.70 19.53 13.43
CA GLU A 101 -13.78 19.00 14.79
C GLU A 101 -12.39 18.72 15.38
N LEU A 102 -11.48 18.15 14.59
CA LEU A 102 -10.09 17.96 15.00
C LEU A 102 -9.39 19.29 15.31
N ILE A 103 -9.66 20.35 14.53
CA ILE A 103 -9.14 21.70 14.79
C ILE A 103 -9.68 22.24 16.12
N ARG A 104 -10.96 21.98 16.45
CA ARG A 104 -11.55 22.38 17.73
C ARG A 104 -10.89 21.66 18.91
N MET A 105 -10.56 20.38 18.77
CA MET A 105 -9.92 19.55 19.80
C MET A 105 -8.44 19.87 20.04
N ALA A 106 -7.74 20.44 19.07
CA ALA A 106 -6.32 20.76 19.15
C ALA A 106 -6.02 22.08 19.91
N ARG A 107 -7.04 22.76 20.42
CA ARG A 107 -6.94 24.00 21.21
C ARG A 107 -7.02 23.68 22.69
#